data_AF-A0A832DSC8-F1
#
_entry.id   AF-A0A832DSC8-F1
#
_cell.length_a   1.000
_cell.length_b   1.000
_cell.length_c   1.000
_cell.angle_alpha   90.00
_cell.angle_beta   90.00
_cell.angle_gamma   90.00
#
_symmetry.space_group_name_H-M   'P 1'
#
loop_
_entity.id
_entity.type
_entity.pdbx_description
1 polymer ?
#
loop_
_entity_poly.entity_id
_entity_poly.type
_entity_poly.pdbx_seq_one_letter_code
_entity_poly.pdbx_strand_id
1 'polypeptide(L)'
;MNHITGGEQTMTCEKFRNLISLYLDHLLAEDEVEAFEKHLEECEECKTYFDEINYANELFGSMMDEEVPEKLVERIKKTIRSL
;
A
#
# COMPACT_ATOMS: atom_id res chain seq x y z
N MET A 1 -6.98 -24.54 -8.27
CA MET A 1 -7.15 -25.36 -7.07
C MET A 1 -7.59 -24.42 -5.96
N ASN A 2 -8.82 -24.57 -5.45
CA ASN A 2 -9.34 -23.72 -4.38
C ASN A 2 -9.30 -24.50 -3.08
N HIS A 3 -8.58 -23.99 -2.08
CA HIS A 3 -8.76 -24.40 -0.70
C HIS A 3 -9.43 -23.26 0.06
N ILE A 4 -10.67 -23.49 0.48
CA ILE A 4 -11.38 -22.71 1.48
C ILE A 4 -11.37 -23.56 2.75
N THR A 5 -10.73 -23.08 3.82
CA THR A 5 -10.90 -23.58 5.18
C THR A 5 -10.99 -22.39 6.12
N GLY A 6 -12.07 -22.32 6.90
CA GLY A 6 -12.26 -21.31 7.92
C GLY A 6 -11.38 -21.53 9.15
N GLY A 7 -11.25 -20.47 9.96
CA GLY A 7 -10.85 -20.56 11.37
C GLY A 7 -9.35 -20.47 11.66
N GLU A 8 -8.70 -19.39 11.24
CA GLU A 8 -7.49 -18.74 11.79
C GLU A 8 -7.19 -17.58 10.81
N GLN A 9 -6.88 -16.37 11.27
CA GLN A 9 -6.75 -15.18 10.41
C GLN A 9 -5.44 -15.18 9.58
N THR A 10 -5.16 -16.24 8.83
CA THR A 10 -3.98 -16.33 7.96
C THR A 10 -4.30 -15.74 6.59
N MET A 11 -3.57 -14.69 6.21
CA MET A 11 -3.68 -14.04 4.91
C MET A 11 -3.30 -15.03 3.80
N THR A 12 -4.17 -15.22 2.80
CA THR A 12 -3.87 -16.05 1.62
C THR A 12 -3.24 -15.19 0.51
N CYS A 13 -2.49 -15.80 -0.41
CA CYS A 13 -1.93 -15.07 -1.56
C CYS A 13 -3.03 -14.41 -2.42
N GLU A 14 -4.21 -15.03 -2.53
CA GLU A 14 -5.36 -14.44 -3.24
C GLU A 14 -5.89 -13.20 -2.52
N LYS A 15 -6.10 -13.29 -1.19
CA LYS A 15 -6.54 -12.13 -0.39
C LYS A 15 -5.48 -11.02 -0.45
N PHE A 16 -4.21 -11.36 -0.28
CA PHE A 16 -3.09 -10.43 -0.41
C PHE A 16 -3.15 -9.65 -1.72
N ARG A 17 -3.22 -10.34 -2.86
CA ARG A 17 -3.29 -9.70 -4.19
C ARG A 17 -4.45 -8.73 -4.34
N ASN A 18 -5.62 -9.09 -3.79
CA ASN A 18 -6.80 -8.22 -3.83
C ASN A 18 -6.67 -6.97 -2.95
N LEU A 19 -5.81 -7.00 -1.93
CA LEU A 19 -5.61 -5.90 -0.99
C LEU A 19 -4.46 -4.96 -1.36
N ILE A 20 -3.61 -5.31 -2.34
CA ILE A 20 -2.43 -4.49 -2.71
C ILE A 20 -2.82 -3.04 -3.02
N SER A 21 -3.85 -2.81 -3.83
CA SER A 21 -4.26 -1.44 -4.17
C SER A 21 -4.71 -0.66 -2.94
N LEU A 22 -5.52 -1.28 -2.06
CA LEU A 22 -5.97 -0.66 -0.81
C LEU A 22 -4.80 -0.39 0.15
N TYR A 23 -3.79 -1.26 0.18
CA TYR A 23 -2.58 -1.07 0.97
C TYR A 23 -1.78 0.13 0.47
N LEU A 24 -1.53 0.23 -0.84
CA LEU A 24 -0.83 1.34 -1.47
C LEU A 24 -1.58 2.68 -1.30
N ASP A 25 -2.91 2.65 -1.28
CA ASP A 25 -3.75 3.81 -1.03
C ASP A 25 -3.88 4.17 0.47
N HIS A 26 -3.26 3.39 1.37
CA HIS A 26 -3.38 3.51 2.84
C HIS A 26 -4.83 3.43 3.36
N LEU A 27 -5.65 2.56 2.75
CA LEU A 27 -7.07 2.37 3.06
C LEU A 27 -7.40 1.05 3.76
N LEU A 28 -6.39 0.22 4.07
CA LEU A 28 -6.60 -0.99 4.86
C LEU A 28 -6.86 -0.67 6.33
N ALA A 29 -7.69 -1.50 6.98
CA ALA A 29 -7.83 -1.50 8.41
C ALA A 29 -6.52 -1.97 9.09
N GLU A 30 -6.26 -1.52 10.31
CA GLU A 30 -4.99 -1.75 11.02
C GLU A 30 -4.68 -3.25 11.20
N ASP A 31 -5.71 -4.06 11.50
CA ASP A 31 -5.59 -5.52 11.62
C ASP A 31 -5.30 -6.20 10.27
N GLU A 32 -5.76 -5.62 9.17
CA GLU A 32 -5.46 -6.11 7.82
C GLU A 32 -4.06 -5.72 7.36
N VAL A 33 -3.56 -4.55 7.78
CA VAL A 33 -2.18 -4.11 7.51
C VAL A 33 -1.18 -5.08 8.14
N GLU A 34 -1.33 -5.41 9.42
CA GLU A 34 -0.41 -6.34 10.10
C GLU A 34 -0.38 -7.72 9.43
N ALA A 35 -1.54 -8.25 9.07
CA ALA A 35 -1.63 -9.53 8.37
C ALA A 35 -1.08 -9.48 6.92
N PHE A 36 -1.20 -8.33 6.25
CA PHE A 36 -0.67 -8.10 4.91
C PHE A 36 0.86 -8.01 4.92
N GLU A 37 1.44 -7.21 5.81
CA GLU A 37 2.88 -7.04 5.96
C GLU A 37 3.54 -8.36 6.34
N LYS A 38 2.96 -9.10 7.29
CA LYS A 38 3.47 -10.42 7.65
C LYS A 38 3.51 -11.37 6.45
N HIS A 39 2.46 -11.39 5.63
CA HIS A 39 2.44 -12.24 4.43
C HIS A 39 3.47 -11.79 3.38
N LEU A 40 3.66 -10.48 3.22
CA LEU A 40 4.67 -9.91 2.33
C LEU A 40 6.09 -10.33 2.73
N GLU A 41 6.37 -10.42 4.03
CA GLU A 41 7.66 -10.89 4.55
C GLU A 41 7.87 -12.40 4.37
N GLU A 42 6.81 -13.20 4.53
CA GLU A 42 6.90 -14.67 4.55
C GLU A 42 6.78 -15.31 3.14
N CYS A 43 6.23 -14.60 2.14
CA CYS A 43 5.92 -15.15 0.82
C CYS A 43 6.68 -14.45 -0.33
N GLU A 44 7.75 -15.06 -0.82
CA GLU A 44 8.57 -14.55 -1.93
C GLU A 44 7.79 -14.30 -3.24
N GLU A 45 6.79 -15.13 -3.55
CA GLU A 45 5.94 -14.96 -4.74
C GLU A 45 5.11 -13.67 -4.64
N CYS A 46 4.51 -13.44 -3.47
CA CYS A 46 3.71 -12.24 -3.22
C CYS A 46 4.58 -10.99 -3.12
N LYS A 47 5.81 -11.11 -2.60
CA LYS A 47 6.79 -10.03 -2.60
C LYS A 47 7.19 -9.59 -4.01
N THR A 48 7.55 -10.54 -4.86
CA THR A 48 7.87 -10.25 -6.26
C THR A 48 6.69 -9.57 -6.96
N TYR A 49 5.47 -10.07 -6.75
CA TYR A 49 4.27 -9.47 -7.33
C TYR A 49 4.00 -8.06 -6.78
N PHE A 50 4.17 -7.84 -5.49
CA PHE A 50 4.03 -6.53 -4.87
C PHE A 50 5.03 -5.52 -5.46
N ASP A 51 6.29 -5.91 -5.61
CA ASP A 51 7.34 -5.06 -6.18
C ASP A 51 7.00 -4.63 -7.62
N GLU A 52 6.45 -5.54 -8.44
CA GLU A 52 5.99 -5.23 -9.80
C GLU A 52 4.87 -4.17 -9.81
N ILE A 53 3.88 -4.33 -8.92
CA ILE A 53 2.76 -3.39 -8.81
C ILE A 53 3.23 -2.04 -8.25
N ASN A 54 4.08 -2.05 -7.23
CA ASN A 54 4.61 -0.83 -6.62
C ASN A 54 5.48 -0.06 -7.62
N TYR A 55 6.33 -0.74 -8.39
CA TYR A 55 7.13 -0.12 -9.45
C TYR A 55 6.26 0.56 -10.51
N ALA A 56 5.17 -0.10 -10.93
CA ALA A 56 4.22 0.52 -11.85
C ALA A 56 3.58 1.78 -11.23
N ASN A 57 3.20 1.73 -9.95
CA ASN A 57 2.62 2.86 -9.23
C ASN A 57 3.57 4.06 -9.13
N GLU A 58 4.85 3.81 -8.80
CA GLU A 58 5.90 4.83 -8.75
C GLU A 58 6.14 5.47 -10.11
N LEU A 59 6.16 4.67 -11.19
CA LEU A 59 6.35 5.18 -12.54
C LEU A 59 5.24 6.17 -12.92
N PHE A 60 3.97 5.86 -12.62
CA PHE A 60 2.85 6.77 -12.86
C PHE A 60 2.90 8.02 -11.96
N GLY A 61 3.27 7.86 -10.68
CA GLY A 61 3.44 8.99 -9.76
C GLY A 61 4.52 9.97 -10.23
N SER A 62 5.62 9.46 -10.78
CA SER A 62 6.73 10.27 -11.29
C SER A 62 6.44 11.01 -12.60
N MET A 63 5.41 10.59 -13.36
CA MET A 63 4.99 11.30 -14.58
C MET A 63 4.21 12.58 -14.30
N MET A 64 3.68 12.76 -13.08
CA MET A 64 3.04 14.00 -12.64
C MET A 64 4.09 14.99 -12.12
N ASP A 65 4.95 15.48 -13.02
CA ASP A 65 5.96 16.50 -12.73
C ASP A 65 5.32 17.91 -12.75
N GLU A 66 4.18 18.09 -12.08
CA GLU A 66 3.57 19.41 -11.90
C GLU A 66 4.25 20.10 -10.71
N GLU A 67 4.90 21.25 -10.98
CA GLU A 67 5.52 22.03 -9.91
C GLU A 67 4.49 22.39 -8.84
N VAL A 68 4.74 21.92 -7.61
CA VAL A 68 3.91 22.26 -6.46
C VAL A 68 3.96 23.79 -6.27
N PRO A 69 2.82 24.50 -6.29
CA PRO A 69 2.82 25.95 -6.13
C PRO A 69 3.43 26.35 -4.79
N GLU A 70 4.41 27.26 -4.79
CA GLU A 70 5.10 27.70 -3.56
C GLU A 70 4.14 28.15 -2.45
N LYS A 71 3.07 28.86 -2.83
CA LYS A 71 2.02 29.32 -1.91
C LYS A 71 1.34 28.18 -1.16
N LEU A 72 1.21 27.00 -1.77
CA LEU A 72 0.65 25.82 -1.10
C LEU A 72 1.63 25.31 -0.03
N VAL A 73 2.91 25.24 -0.36
CA VAL A 73 3.98 24.83 0.57
C VAL A 73 4.05 25.77 1.77
N GLU A 74 3.98 27.09 1.55
CA GLU A 74 3.97 28.08 2.63
C GLU A 74 2.77 27.90 3.58
N ARG A 75 1.58 27.66 3.02
CA ARG A 75 0.36 27.43 3.81
C ARG A 75 0.48 26.17 4.67
N ILE A 76 0.96 25.06 4.11
CA ILE A 76 1.14 23.80 4.84
C ILE A 76 2.15 23.98 5.98
N LYS A 77 3.32 24.59 5.70
CA LYS A 77 4.35 24.86 6.72
C LYS A 77 3.84 25.73 7.87
N LYS A 78 3.00 26.72 7.57
CA LYS A 78 2.40 27.58 8.60
C LYS A 78 1.43 26.79 9.49
N THR A 79 0.58 25.95 8.92
CA THR A 79 -0.39 25.14 9.66
C THR A 79 0.30 24.16 10.61
N ILE A 80 1.28 23.39 10.11
CA ILE A 80 1.99 22.39 10.94
C ILE A 80 2.70 23.03 12.14
N ARG A 81 3.27 24.24 11.99
CA ARG A 81 3.94 24.97 13.09
C ARG A 81 2.99 25.52 14.16
N SER A 82 1.69 25.55 13.88
CA SER A 82 0.66 26.06 14.81
C SER A 82 -0.17 24.97 15.49
N LEU A 83 0.12 23.71 15.19
CA LEU A 83 -0.39 22.52 15.88
C LEU A 83 0.54 22.18 17.05
#